data_AF-A0A7C9TS26-F1
#
_entry.id   AF-A0A7C9TS26-F1
#
_cell.length_a   1.000
_cell.length_b   1.000
_cell.length_c   1.000
_cell.angle_alpha   90.00
_cell.angle_beta   90.00
_cell.angle_gamma   90.00
#
_symmetry.space_group_name_H-M   'P 1'
#
loop_
_entity.id
_entity.type
_entity.pdbx_description
1 polymer ?
#
loop_
_entity_poly.entity_id
_entity_poly.type
_entity_poly.pdbx_seq_one_letter_code
_entity_poly.pdbx_strand_id
1 'polypeptide(L)'
;MREIILSVDYGQFWPLSDIMWEESEVPDWPALLSPELIARLKDWAKFFNAHANEETGLFGSEEKRKWFDLEGVSLLNELQRQAGNSYAFTLDLWF
;
A
#
# COMPACT_ATOMS: atom_id res chain seq x y z
N MET A 1 -16.43 -4.85 10.46
CA MET A 1 -15.02 -5.05 10.10
C MET A 1 -14.52 -3.71 9.58
N ARG A 2 -13.41 -3.18 10.08
CA ARG A 2 -12.88 -1.88 9.63
C ARG A 2 -12.30 -2.06 8.23
N GLU A 3 -12.54 -1.10 7.35
CA GLU A 3 -11.93 -1.05 6.03
C GLU A 3 -10.57 -0.37 6.11
N ILE A 4 -9.58 -0.91 5.41
CA ILE A 4 -8.23 -0.36 5.31
C ILE A 4 -7.88 -0.26 3.83
N ILE A 5 -7.55 0.95 3.40
CA ILE A 5 -7.17 1.23 2.02
C ILE A 5 -5.67 1.00 1.88
N LEU A 6 -5.29 0.15 0.93
CA LEU A 6 -3.93 0.04 0.41
C LEU A 6 -3.78 1.12 -0.66
N SER A 7 -3.06 2.18 -0.36
CA SER A 7 -2.81 3.31 -1.26
C SER A 7 -1.41 3.87 -1.06
N VAL A 8 -0.97 4.71 -1.98
CA VAL A 8 0.31 5.44 -1.88
C VAL A 8 0.05 6.92 -2.07
N ASP A 9 0.92 7.73 -1.48
CA ASP A 9 0.90 9.18 -1.62
C ASP A 9 2.34 9.71 -1.63
N TYR A 10 2.54 10.88 -2.22
CA TYR A 10 3.86 11.48 -2.38
C TYR A 10 4.49 11.78 -1.02
N GLY A 11 5.72 11.33 -0.84
CA GLY A 11 6.47 11.42 0.41
C GLY A 11 6.09 10.38 1.47
N GLN A 12 5.08 9.54 1.24
CA GLN A 12 4.71 8.46 2.17
C GLN A 12 5.44 7.15 1.84
N PHE A 13 5.93 6.47 2.87
CA PHE A 13 6.63 5.18 2.73
C PHE A 13 5.87 4.00 3.34
N TRP A 14 4.66 4.24 3.83
CA TRP A 14 3.78 3.23 4.40
C TRP A 14 2.41 3.30 3.71
N PRO A 15 1.96 2.21 3.06
CA PRO A 15 0.78 2.30 2.20
C PRO A 15 -0.53 1.86 2.88
N LEU A 16 -0.56 1.74 4.22
CA LEU A 16 -1.74 1.33 5.00
C LEU A 16 -2.11 2.38 6.06
N SER A 17 -1.80 3.64 5.80
CA SER A 17 -2.16 4.75 6.66
C SER A 17 -3.35 5.51 6.09
N ASP A 18 -4.29 5.83 6.97
CA ASP A 18 -5.28 6.87 6.75
C ASP A 18 -4.86 8.06 7.60
N ILE A 19 -4.74 9.23 6.98
CA ILE A 19 -4.32 10.49 7.64
C ILE A 19 -5.26 10.90 8.79
N MET A 20 -6.43 10.26 8.86
CA MET A 20 -7.45 10.51 9.87
C MET A 20 -7.32 9.62 11.11
N TRP A 21 -6.34 8.70 11.18
CA TRP A 21 -6.19 7.81 12.33
C TRP A 21 -5.55 8.52 13.52
N GLU A 22 -6.17 8.39 14.69
CA GLU A 22 -5.48 8.66 15.95
C GLU A 22 -4.41 7.59 16.19
N GLU A 23 -3.30 7.93 16.84
CA GLU A 23 -2.20 6.97 17.10
C GLU A 23 -2.67 5.71 17.84
N SER A 24 -3.68 5.85 18.71
CA SER A 24 -4.30 4.76 19.47
C SER A 24 -5.09 3.77 18.59
N GLU A 25 -5.44 4.16 17.37
CA GLU A 25 -6.23 3.38 16.43
C GLU A 25 -5.37 2.67 15.38
N VAL A 26 -4.06 2.92 15.36
CA VAL A 26 -3.12 2.28 14.44
C VAL A 26 -2.93 0.82 14.85
N PRO A 27 -3.25 -0.16 13.99
CA PRO A 27 -3.00 -1.56 14.28
C PRO A 27 -1.52 -1.86 14.47
N ASP A 28 -1.20 -2.80 15.35
CA ASP A 28 0.15 -3.36 15.48
C ASP A 28 0.47 -4.26 14.26
N TRP A 29 0.83 -3.62 13.15
CA TRP A 29 1.12 -4.29 11.89
C TRP A 29 2.19 -5.37 12.00
N PRO A 30 3.31 -5.17 12.71
CA PRO A 30 4.30 -6.23 12.97
C PRO A 30 3.74 -7.49 13.64
N ALA A 31 2.66 -7.40 14.42
CA ALA A 31 2.01 -8.56 15.03
C ALA A 31 1.02 -9.26 14.08
N LEU A 32 0.53 -8.55 13.05
CA LEU A 32 -0.50 -9.04 12.13
C LEU A 32 0.07 -9.54 10.79
N LEU A 33 1.18 -8.95 10.35
CA LEU A 33 1.76 -9.16 9.02
C LEU A 33 3.16 -9.73 9.12
N SER A 34 3.51 -10.58 8.16
CA SER A 34 4.86 -11.13 8.06
C SER A 34 5.89 -10.04 7.72
N PRO A 35 7.14 -10.17 8.20
CA PRO A 35 8.20 -9.22 7.87
C PRO A 35 8.41 -9.04 6.36
N GLU A 36 8.22 -10.09 5.57
CA GLU A 36 8.35 -10.07 4.12
C GLU A 36 7.26 -9.20 3.47
N LEU A 37 6.00 -9.33 3.93
CA LEU A 37 4.91 -8.49 3.42
C LEU A 37 5.14 -7.02 3.79
N ILE A 38 5.55 -6.75 5.03
CA ILE A 38 5.87 -5.39 5.48
C ILE A 38 6.97 -4.76 4.61
N ALA A 39 8.01 -5.54 4.28
CA ALA A 39 9.08 -5.07 3.39
C ALA A 39 8.54 -4.74 1.99
N ARG A 40 7.75 -5.62 1.39
CA ARG A 40 7.17 -5.40 0.05
C ARG A 40 6.22 -4.20 0.01
N LEU A 41 5.39 -4.00 1.02
CA LEU A 41 4.52 -2.81 1.14
C LEU A 41 5.36 -1.51 1.11
N LYS A 42 6.45 -1.47 1.88
CA LYS A 42 7.36 -0.32 1.91
C LYS A 42 8.07 -0.13 0.57
N ASP A 43 8.49 -1.21 -0.09
CA ASP A 43 9.18 -1.14 -1.36
C ASP A 43 8.25 -0.71 -2.50
N TRP A 44 6.99 -1.10 -2.45
CA TRP A 44 5.95 -0.62 -3.37
C TRP A 44 5.72 0.90 -3.22
N ALA A 45 5.60 1.40 -1.98
CA ALA A 45 5.50 2.84 -1.72
C ALA A 45 6.78 3.60 -2.13
N LYS A 46 7.97 3.05 -1.91
CA LYS A 46 9.22 3.66 -2.41
C LYS A 46 9.28 3.69 -3.93
N PHE A 47 8.86 2.61 -4.59
CA PHE A 47 8.83 2.54 -6.05
C PHE A 47 7.93 3.63 -6.63
N PHE A 48 6.76 3.84 -6.02
CA PHE A 48 5.87 4.95 -6.35
C PHE A 48 6.61 6.29 -6.29
N ASN A 49 7.15 6.64 -5.13
CA ASN A 49 7.87 7.90 -4.92
C ASN A 49 9.07 8.09 -5.86
N ALA A 50 9.73 7.01 -6.28
CA ALA A 50 10.89 7.07 -7.15
C ALA A 50 10.55 7.26 -8.63
N HIS A 51 9.31 6.97 -9.04
CA HIS A 51 8.99 6.83 -10.46
C HIS A 51 7.70 7.51 -10.90
N ALA A 52 6.72 7.69 -10.02
CA ALA A 52 5.54 8.47 -10.30
C ALA A 52 5.89 9.96 -10.32
N ASN A 53 5.46 10.64 -11.38
CA ASN A 53 5.65 12.07 -11.51
C ASN A 53 4.48 12.80 -10.84
N GLU A 54 4.80 13.64 -9.85
CA GLU A 54 3.84 14.40 -9.04
C GLU A 54 2.90 15.31 -9.85
N GLU A 55 3.38 15.86 -10.98
CA GLU A 55 2.58 16.78 -11.80
C GLU A 55 1.62 16.05 -12.75
N THR A 56 1.93 14.81 -13.14
CA THR A 56 1.22 14.10 -14.22
C THR A 56 0.61 12.76 -13.80
N GLY A 57 0.98 12.21 -12.65
CA GLY A 57 0.59 10.86 -12.22
C GLY A 57 1.15 9.74 -13.12
N LEU A 58 2.15 10.04 -13.96
CA LEU A 58 2.73 9.06 -14.88
C LEU A 58 4.02 8.46 -14.33
N PHE A 59 4.23 7.17 -14.58
CA PHE A 59 5.45 6.44 -14.20
C PHE A 59 6.62 6.61 -15.20
N GLY A 60 6.40 7.35 -16.29
CA GLY A 60 7.36 7.50 -17.39
C GLY A 60 7.60 6.24 -18.23
N SER A 61 6.95 5.11 -17.92
CA SER A 61 6.95 3.88 -18.73
C SER A 61 5.74 3.01 -18.40
N GLU A 62 5.17 2.37 -19.42
CA GLU A 62 4.09 1.38 -19.26
C GLU A 62 4.56 0.16 -18.47
N GLU A 63 5.82 -0.26 -18.60
CA GLU A 63 6.36 -1.39 -17.84
C GLU A 63 6.38 -1.10 -16.34
N LYS A 64 6.75 0.13 -15.96
CA LYS A 64 6.75 0.56 -14.56
C LYS A 64 5.33 0.66 -14.01
N ARG A 65 4.40 1.23 -14.79
CA ARG A 65 2.98 1.28 -14.43
C ARG A 65 2.43 -0.12 -14.22
N LYS A 66 2.69 -1.03 -15.16
CA LYS A 66 2.24 -2.42 -15.09
C LYS A 66 2.81 -3.16 -13.88
N TRP A 67 4.09 -2.99 -13.59
CA TRP A 67 4.70 -3.58 -12.40
C TRP A 67 4.02 -3.06 -11.13
N PHE A 68 3.79 -1.76 -11.04
CA PHE A 68 3.16 -1.12 -9.88
C PHE A 68 1.74 -1.65 -9.65
N ASP A 69 0.92 -1.72 -10.70
CA ASP A 69 -0.45 -2.22 -10.62
C ASP A 69 -0.50 -3.71 -10.21
N LEU A 70 0.35 -4.54 -10.83
CA LEU A 70 0.42 -5.98 -10.52
C LEU A 70 0.90 -6.25 -9.09
N GLU A 71 1.89 -5.50 -8.61
CA GLU A 71 2.38 -5.63 -7.25
C GLU A 71 1.32 -5.15 -6.24
N GLY A 72 0.59 -4.07 -6.52
CA GLY A 72 -0.53 -3.61 -5.69
C GLY A 72 -1.60 -4.68 -5.51
N VAL A 73 -1.99 -5.36 -6.59
CA VAL A 73 -2.95 -6.49 -6.53
C VAL A 73 -2.38 -7.68 -5.74
N SER A 74 -1.10 -7.98 -5.93
CA SER A 74 -0.40 -9.05 -5.21
C SER A 74 -0.37 -8.77 -3.69
N LEU A 75 -0.08 -7.53 -3.30
CA LEU A 75 -0.07 -7.06 -1.92
C LEU A 75 -1.47 -7.11 -1.29
N LEU A 76 -2.51 -6.68 -2.02
CA LEU A 76 -3.90 -6.74 -1.54
C LEU A 76 -4.29 -8.18 -1.19
N ASN A 77 -4.00 -9.13 -2.08
CA ASN A 77 -4.31 -10.54 -1.85
C ASN A 77 -3.58 -11.09 -0.62
N GLU A 78 -2.32 -10.68 -0.41
CA GLU A 78 -1.50 -11.11 0.71
C GLU A 78 -2.00 -10.51 2.04
N LEU A 79 -2.42 -9.25 2.04
CA LEU A 79 -3.08 -8.61 3.18
C LEU A 79 -4.38 -9.32 3.55
N GLN A 80 -5.23 -9.61 2.55
CA GLN A 80 -6.47 -10.34 2.77
C GLN A 80 -6.22 -11.74 3.33
N ARG A 81 -5.13 -12.41 2.91
CA ARG A 81 -4.73 -13.73 3.42
C ARG A 81 -4.30 -13.69 4.89
N GLN A 82 -3.49 -12.69 5.29
CA GLN A 82 -2.91 -12.65 6.63
C GLN A 82 -3.82 -11.99 7.67
N ALA A 83 -4.53 -10.93 7.27
CA ALA A 83 -5.29 -10.07 8.19
C ALA A 83 -6.76 -9.90 7.78
N GLY A 84 -7.25 -10.60 6.76
CA GLY A 84 -8.62 -10.49 6.24
C GLY A 84 -9.73 -10.92 7.20
N ASN A 85 -9.39 -11.61 8.29
CA ASN A 85 -10.34 -11.94 9.36
C ASN A 85 -10.61 -10.75 10.29
N SER A 86 -9.68 -9.79 10.34
CA SER A 86 -9.75 -8.62 11.21
C SER A 86 -10.16 -7.35 10.45
N TYR A 87 -9.75 -7.26 9.19
CA TYR A 87 -9.92 -6.07 8.35
C TYR A 87 -10.38 -6.44 6.94
N ALA A 88 -11.14 -5.53 6.33
CA ALA A 88 -11.44 -5.59 4.91
C ALA A 88 -10.43 -4.69 4.20
N PHE A 89 -9.70 -5.22 3.23
CA PHE A 89 -8.72 -4.43 2.48
C PHE A 89 -9.27 -4.07 1.11
N THR A 90 -9.02 -2.84 0.68
CA THR A 90 -9.26 -2.38 -0.69
C THR A 90 -7.99 -1.77 -1.26
N LEU A 91 -7.85 -1.78 -2.59
CA LEU A 91 -6.70 -1.20 -3.27
C LEU A 91 -7.15 0.07 -4.00
N ASP A 92 -6.46 1.17 -3.72
CA ASP A 92 -6.61 2.42 -4.44
C ASP A 92 -5.31 2.73 -5.20
N LEU A 93 -5.45 2.86 -6.53
CA LEU A 93 -4.36 3.16 -7.46
C LEU A 93 -4.51 4.56 -8.07
N TRP A 94 -5.38 5.41 -7.50
CA TRP A 94 -5.53 6.81 -7.88
C TRP A 94 -4.55 7.65 -7.06
N PHE A 95 -3.65 8.35 -7.75
CA PHE A 95 -2.57 9.17 -7.21
C PHE A 95 -2.16 10.26 -8.22
#